data_AF-F3C2Y5-F1
#
_entry.id   AF-F3C2Y5-F1
#
_cell.length_a   1.000
_cell.length_b   1.000
_cell.length_c   1.000
_cell.angle_alpha   90.00
_cell.angle_beta   90.00
_cell.angle_gamma   90.00
#
_symmetry.space_group_name_H-M   'P 1'
#
loop_
_entity.id
_entity.type
_entity.pdbx_description
1 polymer ?
#
loop_
_entity_poly.entity_id
_entity_poly.type
_entity_poly.pdbx_seq_one_letter_code
_entity_poly.pdbx_strand_id
1 'polypeptide(L)'
;MSHEIRTPLNGILGFTHLLQKSELTPRQFDYLGTIEKSADNLLSIINEILDFSKIEAGKLVLDNIPFNLRDLLPDTLTILAPAAHAKQLELVSLVYRDTPLALSGDPLRLRQILTNLVSNAIKFTREGTIVARAMLEDETEEHAQLRISVQDTGIGLSSQDVRALFQAFSQADNSLSRQPGGTGLGLVISKRLIEQMGGEIGVDSTPGEGSEFWISLKLPKAREDKEESLNIPLGGLRAAVLEHHDLARQALEHQLEDCGLQTIVFNNLENLLNGVTAAHETPAAIDLAVLGVTALEISPERLRQHIWDLENLNCKVMVLCPTTEHALFQLAVHDVYTQLQAKPACTRKLQKALSELIAPRAVRADIGPPLSSRAPRVLCVDDNPANLLLVQTLLEDMGAEVVAVEGGYAAVNAVQQEAFDLVLMDMQMPGMDGRQATEAIRTWEAERNQSSLPIVALTAHAMANEKRSLLQSGMDDYLTKPISERQLAQVVLKWTGLALRNPAPERQNEAPEVHVGPLVLDHEEGLRLAAGKADLAADMLAMLLASLDADREAIRVARASQDVHALIERIHRLHGATRYCGVPQLRTACQRAETLLKQNAAHTEEALDDLDKAIIRLESEARVTA
;
A
#
# COMPACT_ATOMS: atom_id res chain seq x y z
N MET A 1 16.24 13.73 -19.99
CA MET A 1 16.87 13.93 -18.67
C MET A 1 16.33 13.06 -17.53
N SER A 2 15.09 13.21 -17.03
CA SER A 2 14.60 12.37 -15.89
C SER A 2 14.78 10.86 -16.07
N HIS A 3 14.45 10.35 -17.27
CA HIS A 3 14.55 8.94 -17.61
C HIS A 3 16.00 8.42 -17.72
N GLU A 4 16.93 9.29 -18.12
CA GLU A 4 18.35 8.95 -18.29
C GLU A 4 19.08 8.82 -16.95
N ILE A 5 18.57 9.46 -15.90
CA ILE A 5 19.14 9.37 -14.56
C ILE A 5 18.45 8.27 -13.74
N ARG A 6 17.14 8.06 -13.93
CA ARG A 6 16.37 7.04 -13.20
C ARG A 6 16.72 5.60 -13.62
N THR A 7 16.95 5.37 -14.91
CA THR A 7 17.29 4.05 -15.46
C THR A 7 18.57 3.43 -14.88
N PRO A 8 19.73 4.13 -14.86
CA PRO A 8 20.95 3.57 -14.27
C PRO A 8 20.82 3.39 -12.76
N LEU A 9 20.10 4.26 -12.06
CA LEU A 9 19.92 4.19 -10.61
C LEU A 9 19.02 3.03 -10.19
N ASN A 10 17.93 2.79 -10.93
CA ASN A 10 17.10 1.59 -10.77
C ASN A 10 17.91 0.31 -11.08
N GLY A 11 18.87 0.39 -12.01
CA GLY A 11 19.83 -0.69 -12.25
C GLY A 11 20.71 -0.97 -11.02
N ILE A 12 21.31 0.07 -10.42
CA ILE A 12 22.13 -0.05 -9.20
C ILE A 12 21.32 -0.64 -8.04
N LEU A 13 20.09 -0.16 -7.81
CA LEU A 13 19.19 -0.71 -6.79
C LEU A 13 18.84 -2.16 -7.09
N GLY A 14 18.48 -2.48 -8.33
CA GLY A 14 18.19 -3.84 -8.78
C GLY A 14 19.36 -4.79 -8.54
N PHE A 15 20.59 -4.41 -8.90
CA PHE A 15 21.78 -5.22 -8.63
C PHE A 15 22.11 -5.32 -7.14
N THR A 16 21.84 -4.28 -6.36
CA THR A 16 22.05 -4.29 -4.90
C THR A 16 21.06 -5.24 -4.22
N HIS A 17 19.78 -5.24 -4.63
CA HIS A 17 18.75 -6.20 -4.18
C HIS A 17 19.06 -7.63 -4.61
N LEU A 18 19.64 -7.82 -5.81
CA LEU A 18 20.10 -9.13 -6.26
C LEU A 18 21.27 -9.63 -5.40
N LEU A 19 22.24 -8.76 -5.10
CA LEU A 19 23.38 -9.11 -4.23
C LEU A 19 22.94 -9.38 -2.79
N GLN A 20 21.96 -8.67 -2.26
CA GLN A 20 21.41 -8.94 -0.91
C GLN A 20 20.76 -10.33 -0.77
N LYS A 21 20.39 -10.97 -1.88
CA LYS A 21 19.82 -12.32 -1.91
C LYS A 21 20.87 -13.44 -1.97
N SER A 22 22.17 -13.12 -2.11
CA SER A 22 23.25 -14.11 -2.07
C SER A 22 23.74 -14.38 -0.65
N GLU A 23 24.57 -15.40 -0.46
CA GLU A 23 25.31 -15.55 0.80
C GLU A 23 26.27 -14.38 1.01
N LEU A 24 26.03 -13.60 2.05
CA LEU A 24 26.81 -12.42 2.38
C LEU A 24 27.34 -12.55 3.80
N THR A 25 28.61 -12.21 3.96
CA THR A 25 29.11 -11.94 5.31
C THR A 25 28.35 -10.75 5.91
N PRO A 26 28.19 -10.65 7.24
CA PRO A 26 27.53 -9.52 7.88
C PRO A 26 28.06 -8.15 7.41
N ARG A 27 29.37 -8.07 7.16
CA ARG A 27 30.03 -6.86 6.67
C ARG A 27 29.67 -6.51 5.21
N GLN A 28 29.44 -7.49 4.35
CA GLN A 28 28.97 -7.27 2.98
C GLN A 28 27.49 -6.88 2.94
N PHE A 29 26.67 -7.46 3.82
CA PHE A 29 25.28 -7.07 3.98
C PHE A 29 25.18 -5.59 4.42
N ASP A 30 26.01 -5.16 5.37
CA ASP A 30 26.10 -3.75 5.78
C ASP A 30 26.53 -2.83 4.62
N TYR A 31 27.49 -3.25 3.79
CA TYR A 31 27.91 -2.47 2.62
C TYR A 31 26.80 -2.34 1.58
N LEU A 32 26.08 -3.42 1.28
CA LEU A 32 24.96 -3.38 0.34
C LEU A 32 23.80 -2.55 0.87
N GLY A 33 23.45 -2.69 2.15
CA GLY A 33 22.46 -1.82 2.79
C GLY A 33 22.89 -0.34 2.77
N THR A 34 24.19 -0.05 2.82
CA THR A 34 24.72 1.32 2.66
C THR A 34 24.61 1.81 1.22
N ILE A 35 24.89 0.96 0.23
CA ILE A 35 24.75 1.28 -1.21
C ILE A 35 23.28 1.53 -1.55
N GLU A 36 22.37 0.67 -1.10
CA GLU A 36 20.92 0.80 -1.28
C GLU A 36 20.42 2.12 -0.72
N LYS A 37 20.69 2.39 0.58
CA LYS A 37 20.33 3.66 1.21
C LYS A 37 20.90 4.87 0.47
N SER A 38 22.11 4.76 -0.08
CA SER A 38 22.72 5.86 -0.84
C SER A 38 22.06 6.06 -2.21
N ALA A 39 21.67 4.99 -2.89
CA ALA A 39 20.99 5.03 -4.17
C ALA A 39 19.53 5.52 -4.04
N ASP A 40 18.80 5.06 -3.03
CA ASP A 40 17.46 5.54 -2.70
C ASP A 40 17.46 7.03 -2.34
N ASN A 41 18.44 7.45 -1.52
CA ASN A 41 18.64 8.87 -1.23
C ASN A 41 18.85 9.65 -2.52
N LEU A 42 19.76 9.22 -3.40
CA LEU A 42 20.01 9.90 -4.68
C LEU A 42 18.76 9.96 -5.57
N LEU A 43 17.94 8.91 -5.58
CA LEU A 43 16.70 8.84 -6.35
C LEU A 43 15.67 9.85 -5.82
N SER A 44 15.59 10.01 -4.49
CA SER A 44 14.83 11.07 -3.85
C SER A 44 15.32 12.46 -4.28
N ILE A 45 16.64 12.70 -4.25
CA ILE A 45 17.23 13.98 -4.69
C ILE A 45 16.85 14.29 -6.16
N ILE A 46 16.96 13.30 -7.04
CA ILE A 46 16.63 13.47 -8.46
C ILE A 46 15.14 13.79 -8.64
N ASN A 47 14.26 13.05 -7.94
CA ASN A 47 12.83 13.30 -8.00
C ASN A 47 12.48 14.70 -7.47
N GLU A 48 13.11 15.14 -6.39
CA GLU A 48 12.97 16.50 -5.85
C GLU A 48 13.40 17.58 -6.86
N ILE A 49 14.56 17.42 -7.51
CA ILE A 49 15.04 18.36 -8.54
C ILE A 49 14.07 18.41 -9.74
N LEU A 50 13.53 17.27 -10.15
CA LEU A 50 12.58 17.19 -11.27
C LEU A 50 11.23 17.80 -10.92
N ASP A 51 10.73 17.55 -9.71
CA ASP A 51 9.51 18.18 -9.20
C ASP A 51 9.72 19.71 -9.13
N PHE A 52 10.85 20.17 -8.59
CA PHE A 52 11.24 21.58 -8.58
C PHE A 52 11.26 22.18 -10.00
N SER A 53 11.85 21.47 -10.97
CA SER A 53 11.91 21.92 -12.37
C SER A 53 10.54 22.01 -13.02
N LYS A 54 9.63 21.07 -12.73
CA LYS A 54 8.24 21.10 -13.25
C LYS A 54 7.44 22.25 -12.66
N ILE A 55 7.66 22.52 -11.38
CA ILE A 55 7.05 23.63 -10.65
C ILE A 55 7.51 24.97 -11.22
N GLU A 56 8.82 25.21 -11.38
CA GLU A 56 9.34 26.47 -11.95
C GLU A 56 8.88 26.68 -13.40
N ALA A 57 8.76 25.61 -14.18
CA ALA A 57 8.27 25.68 -15.55
C ALA A 57 6.75 25.89 -15.66
N GLY A 58 6.01 25.96 -14.54
CA GLY A 58 4.55 26.09 -14.52
C GLY A 58 3.82 24.89 -15.14
N LYS A 59 4.47 23.72 -15.19
CA LYS A 59 3.93 22.48 -15.78
C LYS A 59 3.34 21.53 -14.74
N LEU A 60 3.24 21.95 -13.50
CA LEU A 60 2.60 21.17 -12.45
C LEU A 60 1.08 21.22 -12.64
N VAL A 61 0.47 20.05 -12.78
CA VAL A 61 -0.98 19.88 -12.74
C VAL A 61 -1.33 19.32 -11.37
N LEU A 62 -2.18 20.03 -10.63
CA LEU A 62 -2.73 19.58 -9.36
C LEU A 62 -4.00 18.79 -9.61
N ASP A 63 -4.12 17.63 -8.97
CA ASP A 63 -5.38 16.89 -8.95
C ASP A 63 -6.39 17.63 -8.05
N ASN A 64 -7.69 17.45 -8.33
CA ASN A 64 -8.75 17.92 -7.46
C ASN A 64 -9.76 16.78 -7.26
N ILE A 65 -9.53 15.98 -6.21
CA ILE A 65 -10.33 14.80 -5.88
C ILE A 65 -10.83 14.85 -4.42
N PRO A 66 -11.97 14.23 -4.12
CA PRO A 66 -12.42 14.06 -2.74
C PRO A 66 -11.43 13.25 -1.90
N PHE A 67 -11.18 13.68 -0.67
CA PHE A 67 -10.36 12.97 0.32
C PHE A 67 -10.78 13.30 1.75
N ASN A 68 -10.40 12.42 2.68
CA ASN A 68 -10.62 12.61 4.11
C ASN A 68 -9.32 12.97 4.84
N LEU A 69 -9.28 14.16 5.46
CA LEU A 69 -8.10 14.62 6.18
C LEU A 69 -7.83 13.82 7.46
N ARG A 70 -8.89 13.29 8.10
CA ARG A 70 -8.78 12.42 9.29
C ARG A 70 -8.16 11.05 8.98
N ASP A 71 -8.09 10.67 7.71
CA ASP A 71 -7.33 9.48 7.29
C ASP A 71 -5.94 9.87 6.79
N LEU A 72 -5.88 10.91 5.96
CA LEU A 72 -4.63 11.32 5.31
C LEU A 72 -3.53 11.62 6.32
N LEU A 73 -3.83 12.37 7.38
CA LEU A 73 -2.85 12.76 8.38
C LEU A 73 -2.35 11.56 9.19
N PRO A 74 -3.21 10.75 9.85
CA PRO A 74 -2.76 9.54 10.56
C PRO A 74 -2.06 8.51 9.67
N ASP A 75 -2.50 8.30 8.43
CA ASP A 75 -1.84 7.38 7.49
C ASP A 75 -0.41 7.81 7.19
N THR A 76 -0.21 9.12 7.02
CA THR A 76 1.12 9.70 6.76
C THR A 76 2.04 9.49 7.96
N LEU A 77 1.52 9.71 9.17
CA LEU A 77 2.28 9.48 10.40
C LEU A 77 2.60 8.00 10.62
N THR A 78 1.67 7.09 10.29
CA THR A 78 1.88 5.64 10.41
C THR A 78 3.07 5.15 9.59
N ILE A 79 3.29 5.71 8.40
CA ILE A 79 4.43 5.38 7.54
C ILE A 79 5.76 5.82 8.20
N LEU A 80 5.75 6.93 8.94
CA LEU A 80 6.93 7.51 9.58
C LEU A 80 7.15 7.02 11.02
N ALA A 81 6.15 6.37 11.62
CA ALA A 81 6.16 5.91 12.99
C ALA A 81 7.36 5.00 13.34
N PRO A 82 7.79 4.02 12.50
CA PRO A 82 8.97 3.22 12.80
C PRO A 82 10.25 4.05 13.01
N ALA A 83 10.45 5.10 12.20
CA ALA A 83 11.62 5.97 12.31
C ALA A 83 11.57 6.87 13.56
N ALA A 84 10.38 7.34 13.94
CA ALA A 84 10.16 8.09 15.17
C ALA A 84 10.39 7.22 16.41
N HIS A 85 9.76 6.04 16.47
CA HIS A 85 9.87 5.12 17.61
C HIS A 85 11.27 4.51 17.76
N ALA A 86 12.02 4.34 16.68
CA ALA A 86 13.43 3.96 16.76
C ALA A 86 14.29 4.99 17.50
N LYS A 87 13.86 6.27 17.52
CA LYS A 87 14.44 7.35 18.33
C LYS A 87 13.72 7.57 19.67
N GLN A 88 12.77 6.70 20.03
CA GLN A 88 11.91 6.86 21.21
C GLN A 88 11.13 8.19 21.23
N LEU A 89 10.78 8.70 20.05
CA LEU A 89 9.93 9.88 19.91
C LEU A 89 8.46 9.49 19.94
N GLU A 90 7.64 10.24 20.67
CA GLU A 90 6.19 10.09 20.64
C GLU A 90 5.63 10.85 19.44
N LEU A 91 4.84 10.17 18.60
CA LEU A 91 4.19 10.77 17.44
C LEU A 91 2.70 10.91 17.70
N VAL A 92 2.18 12.14 17.71
CA VAL A 92 0.79 12.43 18.07
C VAL A 92 0.05 13.07 16.89
N SER A 93 -1.16 12.59 16.62
CA SER A 93 -2.07 13.16 15.62
C SER A 93 -3.27 13.80 16.30
N LEU A 94 -3.54 15.07 16.01
CA LEU A 94 -4.67 15.82 16.56
C LEU A 94 -5.45 16.47 15.41
N VAL A 95 -6.61 15.91 15.06
CA VAL A 95 -7.53 16.52 14.10
C VAL A 95 -8.78 16.97 14.85
N TYR A 96 -9.10 18.26 14.78
CA TYR A 96 -10.20 18.83 15.54
C TYR A 96 -11.57 18.44 14.95
N ARG A 97 -12.59 18.35 15.81
CA ARG A 97 -13.94 17.86 15.44
C ARG A 97 -14.66 18.74 14.42
N ASP A 98 -14.38 20.03 14.45
CA ASP A 98 -14.92 21.04 13.53
C ASP A 98 -14.34 20.91 12.11
N THR A 99 -13.22 20.22 11.95
CA THR A 99 -12.59 20.04 10.64
C THR A 99 -13.46 19.13 9.75
N PRO A 100 -13.89 19.62 8.56
CA PRO A 100 -14.73 18.84 7.65
C PRO A 100 -14.09 17.52 7.22
N LEU A 101 -14.93 16.49 7.11
CA LEU A 101 -14.49 15.14 6.75
C LEU A 101 -14.23 14.99 5.26
N ALA A 102 -15.06 15.60 4.41
CA ALA A 102 -14.99 15.47 2.97
C ALA A 102 -14.46 16.78 2.35
N LEU A 103 -13.20 16.77 1.93
CA LEU A 103 -12.53 17.91 1.28
C LEU A 103 -12.13 17.53 -0.14
N SER A 104 -12.00 18.50 -1.03
CA SER A 104 -11.52 18.27 -2.39
C SER A 104 -10.14 18.92 -2.59
N GLY A 105 -9.20 18.20 -3.19
CA GLY A 105 -7.86 18.72 -3.48
C GLY A 105 -6.91 17.63 -3.98
N ASP A 106 -5.59 17.87 -3.84
CA ASP A 106 -4.56 16.90 -4.20
C ASP A 106 -4.00 16.19 -2.95
N PRO A 107 -4.54 15.02 -2.55
CA PRO A 107 -4.08 14.31 -1.37
C PRO A 107 -2.65 13.75 -1.52
N LEU A 108 -2.16 13.53 -2.74
CA LEU A 108 -0.80 13.03 -2.96
C LEU A 108 0.22 14.13 -2.65
N ARG A 109 -0.02 15.35 -3.13
CA ARG A 109 0.85 16.50 -2.84
C ARG A 109 0.75 16.94 -1.40
N LEU A 110 -0.46 16.93 -0.81
CA LEU A 110 -0.61 17.21 0.61
C LEU A 110 0.17 16.19 1.46
N ARG A 111 0.07 14.90 1.14
CA ARG A 111 0.87 13.84 1.78
C ARG A 111 2.37 14.07 1.62
N GLN A 112 2.84 14.46 0.43
CA GLN A 112 4.25 14.79 0.18
C GLN A 112 4.73 15.93 1.09
N ILE A 113 3.95 17.00 1.23
CA ILE A 113 4.26 18.12 2.11
C ILE A 113 4.33 17.65 3.57
N LEU A 114 3.32 16.94 4.05
CA LEU A 114 3.27 16.45 5.43
C LEU A 114 4.41 15.48 5.75
N THR A 115 4.72 14.55 4.83
CA THR A 115 5.87 13.64 4.97
C THR A 115 7.18 14.42 5.12
N ASN A 116 7.38 15.48 4.32
CA ASN A 116 8.58 16.30 4.42
C ASN A 116 8.65 17.05 5.77
N LEU A 117 7.55 17.67 6.23
CA LEU A 117 7.53 18.37 7.52
C LEU A 117 7.77 17.42 8.70
N VAL A 118 7.08 16.28 8.74
CA VAL A 118 7.21 15.30 9.83
C VAL A 118 8.57 14.60 9.81
N SER A 119 9.11 14.25 8.64
CA SER A 119 10.45 13.64 8.56
C SER A 119 11.55 14.60 9.02
N ASN A 120 11.43 15.91 8.75
CA ASN A 120 12.32 16.92 9.30
C ASN A 120 12.20 17.02 10.82
N ALA A 121 10.98 17.05 11.37
CA ALA A 121 10.75 17.01 12.81
C ALA A 121 11.42 15.77 13.46
N ILE A 122 11.23 14.58 12.88
CA ILE A 122 11.88 13.33 13.36
C ILE A 122 13.40 13.44 13.28
N LYS A 123 13.93 14.04 12.22
CA LYS A 123 15.37 14.17 12.01
C LYS A 123 16.02 15.07 13.08
N PHE A 124 15.42 16.23 13.37
CA PHE A 124 16.00 17.26 14.25
C PHE A 124 15.58 17.15 15.72
N THR A 125 14.65 16.26 16.04
CA THR A 125 14.30 15.89 17.41
C THR A 125 15.09 14.65 17.84
N ARG A 126 15.70 14.71 19.03
CA ARG A 126 16.47 13.59 19.59
C ARG A 126 15.61 12.73 20.52
N GLU A 127 14.87 13.40 21.40
CA GLU A 127 13.93 12.83 22.37
C GLU A 127 12.75 13.80 22.51
N GLY A 128 11.61 13.31 23.00
CA GLY A 128 10.40 14.10 23.18
C GLY A 128 9.31 13.77 22.15
N THR A 129 8.62 14.79 21.66
CA THR A 129 7.31 14.63 21.02
C THR A 129 7.25 15.37 19.70
N ILE A 130 6.57 14.76 18.73
CA ILE A 130 6.18 15.39 17.48
C ILE A 130 4.66 15.34 17.35
N VAL A 131 4.05 16.50 17.20
CA VAL A 131 2.61 16.69 17.18
C VAL A 131 2.18 17.22 15.82
N ALA A 132 1.39 16.46 15.08
CA ALA A 132 0.76 16.95 13.87
C ALA A 132 -0.71 17.32 14.17
N ARG A 133 -1.05 18.59 13.98
CA ARG A 133 -2.35 19.17 14.30
C ARG A 133 -3.04 19.66 13.05
N ALA A 134 -4.33 19.39 12.90
CA ALA A 134 -5.19 19.99 11.88
C ALA A 134 -6.39 20.68 12.55
N MET A 135 -6.61 21.95 12.22
CA MET A 135 -7.68 22.80 12.75
C MET A 135 -8.35 23.61 11.65
N LEU A 136 -9.60 24.00 11.87
CA LEU A 136 -10.36 24.91 11.02
C LEU A 136 -10.08 26.36 11.44
N GLU A 137 -9.61 27.21 10.52
CA GLU A 137 -9.44 28.65 10.75
C GLU A 137 -10.72 29.43 10.41
N ASP A 138 -11.34 29.07 9.28
CA ASP A 138 -12.57 29.71 8.79
C ASP A 138 -13.38 28.72 7.94
N GLU A 139 -14.69 28.93 7.87
CA GLU A 139 -15.60 28.03 7.17
C GLU A 139 -16.73 28.78 6.48
N THR A 140 -16.96 28.41 5.22
CA THR A 140 -18.07 28.87 4.39
C THR A 140 -18.89 27.67 3.92
N GLU A 141 -20.03 27.88 3.26
CA GLU A 141 -20.83 26.76 2.73
C GLU A 141 -20.05 25.90 1.72
N GLU A 142 -19.19 26.51 0.90
CA GLU A 142 -18.48 25.83 -0.20
C GLU A 142 -17.01 25.52 0.11
N HIS A 143 -16.38 26.25 1.05
CA HIS A 143 -14.95 26.12 1.34
C HIS A 143 -14.66 26.06 2.84
N ALA A 144 -13.59 25.34 3.20
CA ALA A 144 -13.01 25.32 4.52
C ALA A 144 -11.55 25.82 4.44
N GLN A 145 -11.18 26.73 5.33
CA GLN A 145 -9.80 27.16 5.51
C GLN A 145 -9.20 26.38 6.67
N LEU A 146 -8.16 25.60 6.37
CA LEU A 146 -7.54 24.68 7.31
C LEU A 146 -6.12 25.12 7.62
N ARG A 147 -5.76 25.05 8.90
CA ARG A 147 -4.38 25.15 9.36
C ARG A 147 -3.90 23.78 9.81
N ILE A 148 -2.85 23.29 9.16
CA ILE A 148 -2.18 22.05 9.54
C ILE A 148 -0.79 22.41 10.04
N SER A 149 -0.44 22.04 11.27
CA SER A 149 0.88 22.28 11.84
C SER A 149 1.56 20.99 12.29
N VAL A 150 2.88 20.99 12.24
CA VAL A 150 3.77 19.94 12.74
C VAL A 150 4.71 20.62 13.72
N GLN A 151 4.51 20.32 15.01
CA GLN A 151 5.28 20.85 16.11
C GLN A 151 6.23 19.78 16.62
N ASP A 152 7.49 20.15 16.84
CA ASP A 152 8.52 19.29 17.41
C ASP A 152 9.16 19.95 18.64
N THR A 153 9.65 19.12 19.57
CA THR A 153 10.41 19.55 20.77
C THR A 153 11.91 19.49 20.54
N GLY A 154 12.37 19.67 19.30
CA GLY A 154 13.76 19.52 18.90
C GLY A 154 14.63 20.74 19.21
N ILE A 155 15.74 20.87 18.48
CA ILE A 155 16.75 21.92 18.72
C ILE A 155 16.27 23.34 18.41
N GLY A 156 15.15 23.50 17.70
CA GLY A 156 14.70 24.78 17.19
C GLY A 156 15.66 25.43 16.18
N LEU A 157 15.33 26.64 15.73
CA LEU A 157 16.05 27.37 14.70
C LEU A 157 16.33 28.81 15.14
N SER A 158 17.49 29.35 14.74
CA SER A 158 17.77 30.77 14.97
C SER A 158 16.95 31.66 14.04
N SER A 159 16.74 32.93 14.41
CA SER A 159 16.05 33.90 13.54
C SER A 159 16.78 34.18 12.21
N GLN A 160 18.05 33.78 12.09
CA GLN A 160 18.79 33.83 10.84
C GLN A 160 18.46 32.61 9.96
N ASP A 161 18.41 31.42 10.56
CA ASP A 161 18.11 30.17 9.85
C ASP A 161 16.68 30.16 9.32
N VAL A 162 15.71 30.63 10.11
CA VAL A 162 14.31 30.79 9.69
C VAL A 162 14.18 31.62 8.41
N ARG A 163 14.98 32.70 8.28
CA ARG A 163 14.96 33.57 7.08
C ARG A 163 15.56 32.89 5.85
N ALA A 164 16.50 31.97 6.03
CA ALA A 164 17.14 31.23 4.95
C ALA A 164 16.34 29.97 4.56
N LEU A 165 15.54 29.41 5.47
CA LEU A 165 14.97 28.07 5.41
C LEU A 165 14.15 27.73 4.13
N PHE A 166 13.49 28.72 3.53
CA PHE A 166 12.72 28.54 2.29
C PHE A 166 13.50 28.95 1.02
N GLN A 167 14.82 29.06 1.09
CA GLN A 167 15.68 29.31 -0.06
C GLN A 167 16.20 27.99 -0.64
N ALA A 168 16.30 27.91 -1.97
CA ALA A 168 16.82 26.72 -2.63
C ALA A 168 18.26 26.44 -2.20
N PHE A 169 18.55 25.19 -1.83
CA PHE A 169 19.87 24.71 -1.42
C PHE A 169 20.42 25.33 -0.13
N SER A 170 19.59 26.01 0.66
CA SER A 170 20.00 26.48 1.98
C SER A 170 19.95 25.34 3.01
N GLN A 171 20.99 25.20 3.83
CA GLN A 171 21.01 24.35 5.02
C GLN A 171 21.38 25.21 6.23
N ALA A 172 20.67 25.02 7.34
CA ALA A 172 20.82 25.84 8.56
C ALA A 172 22.16 25.64 9.30
N ASP A 173 22.98 24.65 8.94
CA ASP A 173 24.18 24.30 9.71
C ASP A 173 25.37 23.95 8.80
N ASN A 174 26.39 24.81 8.79
CA ASN A 174 27.68 24.61 8.09
C ASN A 174 28.74 23.98 9.00
N SER A 175 28.37 23.53 10.20
CA SER A 175 29.31 23.00 11.20
C SER A 175 29.66 21.51 10.97
N LEU A 176 30.92 21.15 11.21
CA LEU A 176 31.60 19.90 10.82
C LEU A 176 31.06 18.59 11.45
N SER A 177 30.03 18.61 12.29
CA SER A 177 29.40 17.41 12.85
C SER A 177 28.25 16.91 11.97
N ARG A 178 28.59 16.43 10.76
CA ARG A 178 27.61 15.88 9.81
C ARG A 178 26.94 14.61 10.35
N GLN A 179 25.64 14.68 10.61
CA GLN A 179 24.74 13.59 10.24
C GLN A 179 24.26 13.87 8.81
N PRO A 180 24.27 12.88 7.89
CA PRO A 180 23.88 13.10 6.50
C PRO A 180 22.38 13.40 6.44
N GLY A 181 21.95 14.50 5.82
CA GLY A 181 20.53 14.61 5.54
C GLY A 181 20.08 15.89 4.86
N GLY A 182 19.52 15.73 3.66
CA GLY A 182 18.69 16.71 2.97
C GLY A 182 19.40 17.45 1.83
N THR A 183 18.71 17.58 0.71
CA THR A 183 19.10 18.40 -0.46
C THR A 183 18.98 19.91 -0.20
N GLY A 184 18.24 20.30 0.84
CA GLY A 184 17.76 21.68 1.03
C GLY A 184 16.63 22.06 0.06
N LEU A 185 16.05 21.11 -0.69
CA LEU A 185 14.97 21.37 -1.65
C LEU A 185 13.58 21.04 -1.09
N GLY A 186 13.47 20.11 -0.15
CA GLY A 186 12.18 19.64 0.36
C GLY A 186 11.23 20.77 0.80
N LEU A 187 11.70 21.68 1.66
CA LEU A 187 10.90 22.81 2.15
C LEU A 187 10.54 23.84 1.07
N VAL A 188 11.41 24.02 0.08
CA VAL A 188 11.17 24.89 -1.06
C VAL A 188 10.09 24.31 -1.98
N ILE A 189 10.16 23.00 -2.23
CA ILE A 189 9.13 22.26 -2.97
C ILE A 189 7.80 22.34 -2.20
N SER A 190 7.81 22.09 -0.88
CA SER A 190 6.62 22.22 -0.04
C SER A 190 6.00 23.61 -0.14
N LYS A 191 6.82 24.68 -0.06
CA LYS A 191 6.35 26.06 -0.21
C LYS A 191 5.70 26.30 -1.56
N ARG A 192 6.36 25.90 -2.65
CA ARG A 192 5.80 26.09 -3.99
C ARG A 192 4.52 25.29 -4.22
N LEU A 193 4.44 24.05 -3.73
CA LEU A 193 3.23 23.25 -3.82
C LEU A 193 2.07 23.92 -3.08
N ILE A 194 2.31 24.41 -1.87
CA ILE A 194 1.30 25.13 -1.08
C ILE A 194 0.86 26.43 -1.78
N GLU A 195 1.79 27.23 -2.30
CA GLU A 195 1.48 28.43 -3.08
C GLU A 195 0.62 28.10 -4.32
N GLN A 196 0.92 27.02 -5.04
CA GLN A 196 0.13 26.55 -6.18
C GLN A 196 -1.25 26.02 -5.78
N MET A 197 -1.37 25.45 -4.57
CA MET A 197 -2.65 25.06 -3.97
C MET A 197 -3.43 26.27 -3.42
N GLY A 198 -2.92 27.49 -3.56
CA GLY A 198 -3.57 28.72 -3.08
C GLY A 198 -3.49 28.92 -1.57
N GLY A 199 -2.48 28.32 -0.93
CA GLY A 199 -2.23 28.40 0.50
C GLY A 199 -0.94 29.10 0.88
N GLU A 200 -0.63 29.08 2.18
CA GLU A 200 0.56 29.65 2.78
C GLU A 200 1.30 28.63 3.65
N ILE A 201 2.62 28.75 3.76
CA ILE A 201 3.47 27.94 4.64
C ILE A 201 4.33 28.86 5.50
N GLY A 202 4.53 28.49 6.76
CA GLY A 202 5.37 29.23 7.69
C GLY A 202 6.03 28.35 8.74
N VAL A 203 6.82 28.99 9.58
CA VAL A 203 7.51 28.35 10.70
C VAL A 203 7.62 29.33 11.86
N ASP A 204 7.32 28.84 13.05
CA ASP A 204 7.54 29.52 14.32
C ASP A 204 8.51 28.65 15.12
N SER A 205 9.69 29.17 15.46
CA SER A 205 10.72 28.37 16.11
C SER A 205 11.57 29.20 17.07
N THR A 206 11.89 28.58 18.21
CA THR A 206 12.74 29.16 19.24
C THR A 206 13.91 28.19 19.49
N PRO A 207 15.17 28.66 19.43
CA PRO A 207 16.32 27.80 19.71
C PRO A 207 16.21 27.12 21.08
N GLY A 208 16.31 25.79 21.09
CA GLY A 208 16.25 24.95 22.29
C GLY A 208 14.85 24.59 22.78
N GLU A 209 13.78 25.17 22.23
CA GLU A 209 12.40 24.86 22.60
C GLU A 209 11.64 24.07 21.53
N GLY A 210 12.15 24.06 20.29
CA GLY A 210 11.58 23.32 19.16
C GLY A 210 11.09 24.20 18.02
N SER A 211 10.31 23.62 17.12
CA SER A 211 9.76 24.32 15.95
C SER A 211 8.32 23.90 15.67
N GLU A 212 7.51 24.84 15.20
CA GLU A 212 6.19 24.60 14.63
C GLU A 212 6.21 25.01 13.16
N PHE A 213 6.16 24.03 12.27
CA PHE A 213 5.94 24.27 10.84
C PHE A 213 4.46 24.19 10.54
N TRP A 214 3.91 25.16 9.82
CA TRP A 214 2.48 25.21 9.55
C TRP A 214 2.18 25.51 8.10
N ILE A 215 1.05 25.00 7.62
CA ILE A 215 0.45 25.31 6.33
C ILE A 215 -0.99 25.77 6.54
N SER A 216 -1.43 26.77 5.77
CA SER A 216 -2.82 27.20 5.68
C SER A 216 -3.32 26.98 4.26
N LEU A 217 -4.45 26.30 4.09
CA LEU A 217 -5.01 25.92 2.80
C LEU A 217 -6.52 26.18 2.77
N LYS A 218 -6.99 26.79 1.69
CA LYS A 218 -8.43 26.93 1.40
C LYS A 218 -8.87 25.82 0.47
N LEU A 219 -9.64 24.87 0.98
CA LEU A 219 -10.09 23.69 0.23
C LEU A 219 -11.61 23.74 0.01
N PRO A 220 -12.11 23.41 -1.19
CA PRO A 220 -13.52 23.15 -1.40
C PRO A 220 -14.00 21.98 -0.55
N LYS A 221 -15.22 22.08 -0.01
CA LYS A 221 -15.90 20.95 0.61
C LYS A 221 -16.37 20.01 -0.50
N ALA A 222 -16.09 18.73 -0.35
CA ALA A 222 -16.69 17.72 -1.22
C ALA A 222 -18.11 17.42 -0.71
N ARG A 223 -18.99 16.93 -1.59
CA ARG A 223 -20.23 16.32 -1.12
C ARG A 223 -19.84 15.13 -0.25
N GLU A 224 -20.34 15.11 0.98
CA GLU A 224 -20.36 13.88 1.77
C GLU A 224 -21.22 12.88 0.98
N ASP A 225 -20.57 12.02 0.19
CA ASP A 225 -21.12 10.68 0.04
C ASP A 225 -21.31 10.20 1.48
N LYS A 226 -22.50 9.71 1.80
CA LYS A 226 -22.73 8.97 3.03
C LYS A 226 -21.88 7.70 2.96
N GLU A 227 -20.56 7.82 3.01
CA GLU A 227 -19.71 6.76 3.52
C GLU A 227 -20.36 6.40 4.84
N GLU A 228 -20.75 5.13 4.95
CA GLU A 228 -21.33 4.54 6.14
C GLU A 228 -20.54 5.06 7.33
N SER A 229 -21.07 6.07 8.02
CA SER A 229 -20.73 6.32 9.39
C SER A 229 -20.97 4.95 9.98
N LEU A 230 -19.91 4.27 10.41
CA LEU A 230 -20.03 3.03 11.16
C LEU A 230 -20.87 3.46 12.37
N ASN A 231 -22.19 3.31 12.25
CA ASN A 231 -23.18 3.64 13.25
C ASN A 231 -23.04 2.54 14.30
N ILE A 232 -21.90 2.56 14.99
CA ILE A 232 -21.58 1.62 16.03
C ILE A 232 -22.28 2.17 17.26
N PRO A 233 -23.21 1.44 17.87
CA PRO A 233 -23.86 1.86 19.10
C PRO A 233 -22.89 1.63 20.28
N LEU A 234 -21.73 2.30 20.29
CA LEU A 234 -20.86 2.38 21.47
C LEU A 234 -21.37 3.42 22.48
N GLY A 235 -22.40 4.18 22.09
CA GLY A 235 -23.04 5.19 22.91
C GLY A 235 -23.49 4.63 24.26
N GLY A 236 -22.90 5.17 25.34
CA GLY A 236 -23.23 4.82 26.72
C GLY A 236 -22.28 3.84 27.41
N LEU A 237 -21.32 3.26 26.68
CA LEU A 237 -20.28 2.40 27.27
C LEU A 237 -19.15 3.24 27.89
N ARG A 238 -18.48 2.66 28.89
CA ARG A 238 -17.41 3.33 29.65
C ARG A 238 -16.06 2.71 29.33
N ALA A 239 -15.11 3.53 28.94
CA ALA A 239 -13.75 3.14 28.58
C ALA A 239 -12.73 3.69 29.59
N ALA A 240 -12.01 2.81 30.27
CA ALA A 240 -10.80 3.17 31.00
C ALA A 240 -9.66 3.45 30.01
N VAL A 241 -8.96 4.56 30.21
CA VAL A 241 -7.82 4.97 29.37
C VAL A 241 -6.58 5.05 30.25
N LEU A 242 -5.54 4.32 29.86
CA LEU A 242 -4.20 4.43 30.42
C LEU A 242 -3.27 4.87 29.30
N GLU A 243 -2.76 6.09 29.36
CA GLU A 243 -1.74 6.61 28.44
C GLU A 243 -0.89 7.60 29.22
N HIS A 244 0.42 7.35 29.27
CA HIS A 244 1.34 8.13 30.09
C HIS A 244 1.72 9.46 29.42
N HIS A 245 1.68 9.53 28.09
CA HIS A 245 2.01 10.75 27.37
C HIS A 245 0.79 11.68 27.24
N ASP A 246 0.83 12.87 27.85
CA ASP A 246 -0.33 13.78 27.99
C ASP A 246 -1.04 14.10 26.66
N LEU A 247 -0.30 14.46 25.60
CA LEU A 247 -0.91 14.78 24.31
C LEU A 247 -1.46 13.55 23.57
N ALA A 248 -0.83 12.39 23.76
CA ALA A 248 -1.32 11.13 23.18
C ALA A 248 -2.59 10.69 23.89
N ARG A 249 -2.64 10.89 25.22
CA ARG A 249 -3.82 10.67 26.05
C ARG A 249 -4.98 11.55 25.60
N GLN A 250 -4.76 12.86 25.43
CA GLN A 250 -5.78 13.77 24.91
C GLN A 250 -6.27 13.37 23.53
N ALA A 251 -5.37 13.01 22.62
CA ALA A 251 -5.74 12.53 21.28
C ALA A 251 -6.61 11.26 21.36
N LEU A 252 -6.22 10.30 22.19
CA LEU A 252 -6.93 9.05 22.39
C LEU A 252 -8.30 9.27 23.04
N GLU A 253 -8.40 10.11 24.06
CA GLU A 253 -9.66 10.49 24.70
C GLU A 253 -10.64 11.04 23.67
N HIS A 254 -10.21 12.00 22.85
CA HIS A 254 -11.04 12.57 21.80
C HIS A 254 -11.47 11.53 20.76
N GLN A 255 -10.57 10.63 20.35
CA GLN A 255 -10.91 9.55 19.42
C GLN A 255 -11.95 8.59 19.99
N LEU A 256 -11.85 8.24 21.29
CA LEU A 256 -12.81 7.34 21.95
C LEU A 256 -14.17 8.02 22.15
N GLU A 257 -14.18 9.29 22.56
CA GLU A 257 -15.39 10.11 22.66
C GLU A 257 -16.07 10.32 21.30
N ASP A 258 -15.31 10.48 20.21
CA ASP A 258 -15.84 10.54 18.83
C ASP A 258 -16.59 9.26 18.45
N CYS A 259 -16.21 8.13 19.07
CA CYS A 259 -16.93 6.87 18.91
C CYS A 259 -18.17 6.76 19.82
N GLY A 260 -18.43 7.74 20.69
CA GLY A 260 -19.56 7.75 21.64
C GLY A 260 -19.27 7.14 23.01
N LEU A 261 -18.01 6.82 23.33
CA LEU A 261 -17.59 6.25 24.62
C LEU A 261 -17.45 7.33 25.69
N GLN A 262 -17.75 6.96 26.94
CA GLN A 262 -17.41 7.77 28.12
C GLN A 262 -16.03 7.35 28.63
N THR A 263 -15.05 8.24 28.54
CA THR A 263 -13.67 7.96 28.92
C THR A 263 -13.43 8.23 30.41
N ILE A 264 -12.61 7.38 31.05
CA ILE A 264 -12.14 7.53 32.42
C ILE A 264 -10.62 7.34 32.42
N VAL A 265 -9.88 8.39 32.72
CA VAL A 265 -8.42 8.38 32.70
C VAL A 265 -7.85 7.81 33.99
N PHE A 266 -6.85 6.94 33.85
CA PHE A 266 -6.05 6.41 34.94
C PHE A 266 -4.56 6.71 34.72
N ASN A 267 -3.84 6.94 35.82
CA ASN A 267 -2.42 7.33 35.77
C ASN A 267 -1.47 6.12 35.79
N ASN A 268 -1.97 4.95 36.19
CA ASN A 268 -1.21 3.69 36.22
C ASN A 268 -2.17 2.49 36.17
N LEU A 269 -1.60 1.33 35.85
CA LEU A 269 -2.36 0.10 35.64
C LEU A 269 -3.02 -0.44 36.92
N GLU A 270 -2.39 -0.28 38.09
CA GLU A 270 -2.96 -0.71 39.37
C GLU A 270 -4.23 0.06 39.72
N ASN A 271 -4.22 1.38 39.56
CA ASN A 271 -5.38 2.23 39.77
C ASN A 271 -6.50 1.92 38.77
N LEU A 272 -6.14 1.60 37.53
CA LEU A 272 -7.09 1.15 36.51
C LEU A 272 -7.76 -0.15 36.94
N LEU A 273 -6.99 -1.17 37.34
CA LEU A 273 -7.53 -2.45 37.82
C LEU A 273 -8.42 -2.28 39.05
N ASN A 274 -8.00 -1.48 40.02
CA ASN A 274 -8.81 -1.17 41.20
C ASN A 274 -10.10 -0.44 40.83
N GLY A 275 -10.04 0.51 39.89
CA GLY A 275 -11.20 1.24 39.39
C GLY A 275 -12.20 0.34 38.66
N VAL A 276 -11.71 -0.55 37.78
CA VAL A 276 -12.53 -1.54 37.08
C VAL A 276 -13.17 -2.52 38.07
N THR A 277 -12.39 -3.03 39.03
CA THR A 277 -12.87 -3.96 40.06
C THR A 277 -13.95 -3.33 40.93
N ALA A 278 -13.75 -2.09 41.40
CA ALA A 278 -14.71 -1.38 42.23
C ALA A 278 -16.02 -1.06 41.48
N ALA A 279 -15.93 -0.84 40.16
CA ALA A 279 -17.07 -0.52 39.32
C ALA A 279 -17.84 -1.75 38.81
N HIS A 280 -17.21 -2.94 38.79
CA HIS A 280 -17.71 -4.16 38.13
C HIS A 280 -19.15 -4.55 38.52
N GLU A 281 -19.50 -4.49 39.80
CA GLU A 281 -20.85 -4.85 40.29
C GLU A 281 -21.83 -3.65 40.35
N THR A 282 -21.47 -2.51 39.76
CA THR A 282 -22.28 -1.29 39.78
C THR A 282 -22.80 -0.93 38.39
N PRO A 283 -23.85 -0.09 38.28
CA PRO A 283 -24.26 0.48 36.98
C PRO A 283 -23.20 1.37 36.31
N ALA A 284 -22.08 1.63 37.01
CA ALA A 284 -20.93 2.37 36.51
C ALA A 284 -19.80 1.45 36.02
N ALA A 285 -20.08 0.16 35.79
CA ALA A 285 -19.12 -0.81 35.26
C ALA A 285 -18.36 -0.27 34.04
N ILE A 286 -17.08 -0.62 33.97
CA ILE A 286 -16.20 -0.22 32.88
C ILE A 286 -16.14 -1.39 31.89
N ASP A 287 -16.58 -1.14 30.66
CA ASP A 287 -16.75 -2.17 29.64
C ASP A 287 -15.47 -2.42 28.83
N LEU A 288 -14.62 -1.39 28.74
CA LEU A 288 -13.42 -1.39 27.92
C LEU A 288 -12.24 -0.76 28.66
N ALA A 289 -11.04 -1.29 28.48
CA ALA A 289 -9.78 -0.69 28.86
C ALA A 289 -8.89 -0.52 27.61
N VAL A 290 -8.45 0.72 27.34
CA VAL A 290 -7.49 1.04 26.28
C VAL A 290 -6.16 1.43 26.93
N LEU A 291 -5.13 0.63 26.65
CA LEU A 291 -3.84 0.67 27.34
C LEU A 291 -2.74 1.08 26.36
N GLY A 292 -2.27 2.33 26.44
CA GLY A 292 -1.02 2.80 25.86
C GLY A 292 0.15 2.31 26.69
N VAL A 293 0.98 1.44 26.12
CA VAL A 293 2.10 0.79 26.82
C VAL A 293 3.37 0.79 26.00
N THR A 294 4.50 0.79 26.71
CA THR A 294 5.83 0.56 26.14
C THR A 294 6.55 -0.56 26.89
N ALA A 295 7.53 -1.19 26.24
CA ALA A 295 8.35 -2.25 26.85
C ALA A 295 9.20 -1.74 28.03
N LEU A 296 9.43 -0.42 28.10
CA LEU A 296 10.10 0.24 29.23
C LEU A 296 9.21 0.29 30.48
N GLU A 297 7.90 0.41 30.30
CA GLU A 297 6.94 0.55 31.40
C GLU A 297 6.44 -0.81 31.90
N ILE A 298 6.13 -1.73 30.97
CA ILE A 298 5.57 -3.03 31.31
C ILE A 298 6.08 -4.13 30.38
N SER A 299 6.45 -5.28 30.97
CA SER A 299 6.83 -6.44 30.19
C SER A 299 5.60 -7.15 29.61
N PRO A 300 5.71 -7.81 28.43
CA PRO A 300 4.60 -8.55 27.81
C PRO A 300 3.97 -9.59 28.73
N GLU A 301 4.75 -10.25 29.57
CA GLU A 301 4.28 -11.29 30.49
C GLU A 301 3.39 -10.71 31.59
N ARG A 302 3.80 -9.57 32.15
CA ARG A 302 3.00 -8.85 33.16
C ARG A 302 1.74 -8.28 32.53
N LEU A 303 1.85 -7.70 31.33
CA LEU A 303 0.70 -7.18 30.60
C LEU A 303 -0.33 -8.29 30.33
N ARG A 304 0.11 -9.48 29.91
CA ARG A 304 -0.78 -10.63 29.69
C ARG A 304 -1.58 -10.99 30.94
N GLN A 305 -0.93 -10.99 32.11
CA GLN A 305 -1.61 -11.27 33.37
C GLN A 305 -2.69 -10.22 33.67
N HIS A 306 -2.38 -8.94 33.49
CA HIS A 306 -3.36 -7.87 33.72
C HIS A 306 -4.50 -7.85 32.70
N ILE A 307 -4.25 -8.22 31.44
CA ILE A 307 -5.30 -8.43 30.45
C ILE A 307 -6.25 -9.51 30.93
N TRP A 308 -5.73 -10.64 31.40
CA TRP A 308 -6.54 -11.75 31.92
C TRP A 308 -7.38 -11.33 33.14
N ASP A 309 -6.80 -10.55 34.07
CA ASP A 309 -7.51 -10.02 35.24
C ASP A 309 -8.68 -9.10 34.82
N LEU A 310 -8.47 -8.23 33.83
CA LEU A 310 -9.51 -7.33 33.30
C LEU A 310 -10.61 -8.09 32.55
N GLU A 311 -10.24 -9.06 31.73
CA GLU A 311 -11.18 -9.87 30.96
C GLU A 311 -12.09 -10.71 31.89
N ASN A 312 -11.57 -11.19 33.01
CA ASN A 312 -12.36 -11.87 34.06
C ASN A 312 -13.39 -10.95 34.74
N LEU A 313 -13.17 -9.63 34.70
CA LEU A 313 -14.10 -8.61 35.18
C LEU A 313 -15.03 -8.13 34.05
N ASN A 314 -15.19 -8.92 32.99
CA ASN A 314 -15.93 -8.57 31.77
C ASN A 314 -15.49 -7.26 31.10
N CYS A 315 -14.29 -6.76 31.41
CA CYS A 315 -13.72 -5.57 30.81
C CYS A 315 -12.86 -5.99 29.61
N LYS A 316 -13.25 -5.57 28.41
CA LYS A 316 -12.47 -5.86 27.19
C LYS A 316 -11.21 -5.02 27.16
N VAL A 317 -10.13 -5.54 26.61
CA VAL A 317 -8.84 -4.83 26.60
C VAL A 317 -8.34 -4.60 25.19
N MET A 318 -7.85 -3.40 24.94
CA MET A 318 -7.09 -3.03 23.75
C MET A 318 -5.76 -2.41 24.16
N VAL A 319 -4.70 -2.78 23.45
CA VAL A 319 -3.32 -2.38 23.71
C VAL A 319 -2.82 -1.54 22.53
N LEU A 320 -2.26 -0.38 22.85
CA LEU A 320 -1.59 0.54 21.92
C LEU A 320 -0.10 0.55 22.24
N CYS A 321 0.75 0.14 21.30
CA CYS A 321 2.20 0.10 21.51
C CYS A 321 2.98 0.75 20.36
N PRO A 322 4.25 1.15 20.57
CA PRO A 322 5.12 1.60 19.49
C PRO A 322 5.25 0.55 18.38
N THR A 323 5.35 1.00 17.13
CA THR A 323 5.46 0.11 15.97
C THR A 323 6.68 -0.83 16.04
N THR A 324 7.78 -0.36 16.62
CA THR A 324 9.01 -1.13 16.83
C THR A 324 8.85 -2.25 17.88
N GLU A 325 7.86 -2.13 18.76
CA GLU A 325 7.59 -3.07 19.86
C GLU A 325 6.38 -3.97 19.57
N HIS A 326 5.73 -3.79 18.41
CA HIS A 326 4.51 -4.52 18.05
C HIS A 326 4.71 -6.05 18.05
N ALA A 327 5.83 -6.54 17.53
CA ALA A 327 6.15 -7.98 17.54
C ALA A 327 6.34 -8.55 18.96
N LEU A 328 6.80 -7.72 19.90
CA LEU A 328 7.02 -8.10 21.28
C LEU A 328 5.69 -8.19 22.05
N PHE A 329 4.80 -7.21 21.87
CA PHE A 329 3.47 -7.21 22.50
C PHE A 329 2.46 -8.15 21.83
N GLN A 330 2.72 -8.61 20.61
CA GLN A 330 1.92 -9.68 19.97
C GLN A 330 1.86 -10.94 20.84
N LEU A 331 2.91 -11.21 21.62
CA LEU A 331 2.93 -12.34 22.54
C LEU A 331 2.02 -12.10 23.76
N ALA A 332 1.72 -10.85 24.13
CA ALA A 332 0.94 -10.53 25.34
C ALA A 332 -0.57 -10.70 25.16
N VAL A 333 -1.09 -10.56 23.93
CA VAL A 333 -2.53 -10.54 23.63
C VAL A 333 -3.02 -11.88 23.07
N HIS A 334 -4.31 -12.18 23.24
CA HIS A 334 -4.93 -13.40 22.73
C HIS A 334 -5.38 -13.24 21.26
N ASP A 335 -5.97 -12.09 20.91
CA ASP A 335 -6.37 -11.75 19.55
C ASP A 335 -5.63 -10.49 19.07
N VAL A 336 -4.59 -10.72 18.28
CA VAL A 336 -3.71 -9.67 17.74
C VAL A 336 -4.47 -8.70 16.85
N TYR A 337 -5.52 -9.14 16.15
CA TYR A 337 -6.20 -8.32 15.16
C TYR A 337 -7.11 -7.27 15.78
N THR A 338 -7.69 -7.57 16.94
CA THR A 338 -8.64 -6.68 17.64
C THR A 338 -8.04 -6.02 18.88
N GLN A 339 -7.14 -6.70 19.59
CA GLN A 339 -6.60 -6.24 20.87
C GLN A 339 -5.27 -5.49 20.75
N LEU A 340 -4.58 -5.53 19.61
CA LEU A 340 -3.28 -4.85 19.46
C LEU A 340 -3.31 -3.85 18.30
N GLN A 341 -2.90 -2.62 18.59
CA GLN A 341 -2.80 -1.55 17.61
C GLN A 341 -1.46 -0.82 17.78
N ALA A 342 -0.89 -0.37 16.65
CA ALA A 342 0.31 0.44 16.68
C ALA A 342 -0.02 1.92 16.93
N LYS A 343 0.85 2.61 17.67
CA LYS A 343 0.86 4.08 17.75
C LYS A 343 1.42 4.67 16.45
N PRO A 344 0.99 5.88 16.01
CA PRO A 344 -0.19 6.59 16.48
C PRO A 344 -1.48 5.88 16.10
N ALA A 345 -2.48 5.91 16.98
CA ALA A 345 -3.78 5.30 16.73
C ALA A 345 -4.48 5.98 15.54
N CYS A 346 -4.78 5.21 14.49
CA CYS A 346 -5.52 5.67 13.33
C CYS A 346 -7.02 5.58 13.59
N THR A 347 -7.77 6.67 13.41
CA THR A 347 -9.21 6.77 13.75
C THR A 347 -10.04 5.61 13.18
N ARG A 348 -9.95 5.32 11.88
CA ARG A 348 -10.71 4.21 11.25
C ARG A 348 -10.32 2.82 11.77
N LYS A 349 -9.01 2.58 11.97
CA LYS A 349 -8.53 1.28 12.47
C LYS A 349 -8.95 1.07 13.93
N LEU A 350 -8.84 2.12 14.74
CA LEU A 350 -9.27 2.13 16.13
C LEU A 350 -10.78 1.90 16.22
N GLN A 351 -11.60 2.63 15.46
CA GLN A 351 -13.06 2.46 15.41
C GLN A 351 -13.46 1.05 15.02
N LYS A 352 -12.82 0.49 13.99
CA LYS A 352 -13.07 -0.89 13.56
C LYS A 352 -12.70 -1.90 14.65
N ALA A 353 -11.52 -1.77 15.26
CA ALA A 353 -11.07 -2.64 16.34
C ALA A 353 -11.99 -2.55 17.57
N LEU A 354 -12.40 -1.34 17.97
CA LEU A 354 -13.37 -1.12 19.06
C LEU A 354 -14.71 -1.79 18.78
N SER A 355 -15.24 -1.62 17.56
CA SER A 355 -16.48 -2.26 17.15
C SER A 355 -16.36 -3.78 17.25
N GLU A 356 -15.29 -4.35 16.70
CA GLU A 356 -15.03 -5.79 16.71
C GLU A 356 -14.74 -6.34 18.12
N LEU A 357 -14.31 -5.50 19.05
CA LEU A 357 -14.00 -5.91 20.42
C LEU A 357 -15.22 -5.89 21.35
N ILE A 358 -16.09 -4.88 21.21
CA ILE A 358 -17.25 -4.64 22.09
C ILE A 358 -18.49 -5.38 21.64
N ALA A 359 -18.83 -5.18 20.37
CA ALA A 359 -19.82 -5.95 19.67
C ALA A 359 -19.04 -6.77 18.65
N PRO A 360 -18.22 -7.77 19.10
CA PRO A 360 -17.66 -8.74 18.18
C PRO A 360 -18.84 -9.13 17.38
N ARG A 361 -18.78 -8.75 16.08
CA ARG A 361 -19.92 -8.85 15.19
C ARG A 361 -20.48 -10.17 15.59
N ALA A 362 -21.73 -10.21 16.07
CA ALA A 362 -22.44 -11.45 15.96
C ALA A 362 -22.19 -11.71 14.48
N VAL A 363 -21.30 -12.64 14.22
CA VAL A 363 -21.44 -13.54 13.14
C VAL A 363 -22.86 -14.01 13.45
N ARG A 364 -23.85 -13.25 12.94
CA ARG A 364 -24.85 -13.80 12.06
C ARG A 364 -24.07 -14.93 11.45
N ALA A 365 -24.42 -16.12 11.90
CA ALA A 365 -24.28 -17.33 11.15
C ALA A 365 -24.94 -17.10 9.77
N ASP A 366 -24.31 -16.20 9.03
CA ASP A 366 -24.01 -16.12 7.63
C ASP A 366 -22.46 -16.30 7.55
N ILE A 367 -21.80 -17.04 8.47
CA ILE A 367 -21.68 -18.49 8.27
C ILE A 367 -23.03 -19.04 7.82
N GLY A 368 -23.30 -18.86 6.52
CA GLY A 368 -24.09 -19.85 5.82
C GLY A 368 -23.49 -21.20 6.22
N PRO A 369 -24.35 -22.23 6.34
CA PRO A 369 -24.05 -23.48 7.04
C PRO A 369 -22.59 -23.90 6.88
N PRO A 370 -21.98 -24.41 7.97
CA PRO A 370 -20.54 -24.34 8.31
C PRO A 370 -19.63 -24.12 7.13
N LEU A 371 -18.73 -23.10 7.14
CA LEU A 371 -17.60 -22.88 6.20
C LEU A 371 -17.77 -23.80 5.01
N SER A 372 -18.67 -23.44 4.07
CA SER A 372 -19.24 -24.44 3.17
C SER A 372 -18.08 -25.25 2.63
N SER A 373 -18.05 -26.54 2.92
CA SER A 373 -16.94 -27.43 2.54
C SER A 373 -16.87 -27.62 1.02
N ARG A 374 -17.65 -26.85 0.25
CA ARG A 374 -17.59 -26.77 -1.19
C ARG A 374 -16.45 -25.85 -1.60
N ALA A 375 -15.79 -26.24 -2.66
CA ALA A 375 -14.79 -25.43 -3.33
C ALA A 375 -15.38 -24.07 -3.75
N PRO A 376 -14.65 -22.95 -3.56
CA PRO A 376 -15.02 -21.69 -4.19
C PRO A 376 -15.01 -21.85 -5.70
N ARG A 377 -16.07 -21.38 -6.37
CA ARG A 377 -16.21 -21.48 -7.81
C ARG A 377 -15.77 -20.17 -8.46
N VAL A 378 -14.61 -20.19 -9.12
CA VAL A 378 -13.93 -18.98 -9.62
C VAL A 378 -13.93 -18.98 -11.15
N LEU A 379 -14.33 -17.87 -11.75
CA LEU A 379 -14.19 -17.63 -13.18
C LEU A 379 -12.85 -16.93 -13.44
N CYS A 380 -11.96 -17.56 -14.19
CA CYS A 380 -10.69 -16.97 -14.63
C CYS A 380 -10.81 -16.55 -16.08
N VAL A 381 -10.45 -15.29 -16.38
CA VAL A 381 -10.53 -14.71 -17.71
C VAL A 381 -9.17 -14.13 -18.08
N ASP A 382 -8.53 -14.69 -19.10
CA ASP A 382 -7.25 -14.22 -19.64
C ASP A 382 -7.15 -14.68 -21.10
N ASP A 383 -6.72 -13.80 -22.01
CA ASP A 383 -6.62 -14.13 -23.45
C ASP A 383 -5.38 -14.96 -23.77
N ASN A 384 -4.49 -15.13 -22.79
CA ASN A 384 -3.30 -15.94 -22.92
C ASN A 384 -3.50 -17.32 -22.25
N PRO A 385 -3.46 -18.43 -23.02
CA PRO A 385 -3.73 -19.76 -22.50
C PRO A 385 -2.72 -20.20 -21.42
N ALA A 386 -1.48 -19.71 -21.46
CA ALA A 386 -0.47 -20.04 -20.45
C ALA A 386 -0.78 -19.37 -19.10
N ASN A 387 -1.20 -18.11 -19.11
CA ASN A 387 -1.61 -17.39 -17.90
C ASN A 387 -2.86 -18.05 -17.29
N LEU A 388 -3.82 -18.39 -18.15
CA LEU A 388 -5.06 -19.03 -17.77
C LEU A 388 -4.79 -20.39 -17.11
N LEU A 389 -3.92 -21.22 -17.71
CA LEU A 389 -3.49 -22.50 -17.14
C LEU A 389 -2.81 -22.33 -15.79
N LEU A 390 -1.93 -21.34 -15.63
CA LEU A 390 -1.25 -21.09 -14.36
C LEU A 390 -2.25 -20.74 -13.26
N VAL A 391 -3.08 -19.72 -13.47
CA VAL A 391 -4.05 -19.26 -12.46
C VAL A 391 -5.04 -20.36 -12.11
N GLN A 392 -5.51 -21.10 -13.13
CA GLN A 392 -6.35 -22.28 -12.94
C GLN A 392 -5.66 -23.33 -12.07
N THR A 393 -4.44 -23.72 -12.40
CA THR A 393 -3.68 -24.75 -11.67
C THR A 393 -3.42 -24.34 -10.21
N LEU A 394 -3.08 -23.07 -9.95
CA LEU A 394 -2.87 -22.57 -8.59
C LEU A 394 -4.16 -22.63 -7.76
N LEU A 395 -5.28 -22.22 -8.34
CA LEU A 395 -6.58 -22.20 -7.65
C LEU A 395 -7.14 -23.61 -7.43
N GLU A 396 -7.06 -24.49 -8.43
CA GLU A 396 -7.50 -25.89 -8.34
C GLU A 396 -6.70 -26.68 -7.29
N ASP A 397 -5.39 -26.50 -7.21
CA ASP A 397 -4.55 -27.14 -6.18
C ASP A 397 -4.89 -26.67 -4.77
N MET A 398 -5.27 -25.40 -4.64
CA MET A 398 -5.79 -24.84 -3.40
C MET A 398 -7.26 -25.24 -3.14
N GLY A 399 -7.88 -26.02 -4.03
CA GLY A 399 -9.20 -26.60 -3.87
C GLY A 399 -10.37 -25.74 -4.36
N ALA A 400 -10.15 -24.84 -5.31
CA ALA A 400 -11.21 -24.12 -6.04
C ALA A 400 -11.78 -24.97 -7.19
N GLU A 401 -13.03 -24.71 -7.55
CA GLU A 401 -13.60 -25.10 -8.84
C GLU A 401 -13.39 -23.96 -9.83
N VAL A 402 -12.55 -24.15 -10.84
CA VAL A 402 -12.21 -23.07 -11.77
C VAL A 402 -12.89 -23.28 -13.11
N VAL A 403 -13.50 -22.22 -13.64
CA VAL A 403 -13.90 -22.15 -15.04
C VAL A 403 -12.99 -21.13 -15.71
N ALA A 404 -12.25 -21.56 -16.73
CA ALA A 404 -11.29 -20.75 -17.45
C ALA A 404 -11.85 -20.37 -18.84
N VAL A 405 -11.81 -19.09 -19.20
CA VAL A 405 -12.29 -18.57 -20.49
C VAL A 405 -11.32 -17.55 -21.10
N GLU A 406 -11.28 -17.47 -22.43
CA GLU A 406 -10.21 -16.76 -23.16
C GLU A 406 -10.54 -15.29 -23.51
N GLY A 407 -11.60 -14.68 -22.95
CA GLY A 407 -11.94 -13.29 -23.28
C GLY A 407 -13.24 -12.74 -22.69
N GLY A 408 -13.43 -11.43 -22.81
CA GLY A 408 -14.54 -10.69 -22.19
C GLY A 408 -15.94 -11.18 -22.63
N TYR A 409 -16.14 -11.47 -23.92
CA TYR A 409 -17.43 -12.00 -24.42
C TYR A 409 -17.78 -13.35 -23.80
N ALA A 410 -16.78 -14.23 -23.67
CA ALA A 410 -16.96 -15.54 -23.05
C ALA A 410 -17.23 -15.40 -21.54
N ALA A 411 -16.58 -14.44 -20.87
CA ALA A 411 -16.82 -14.14 -19.47
C ALA A 411 -18.26 -13.67 -19.20
N VAL A 412 -18.77 -12.71 -19.99
CA VAL A 412 -20.16 -12.25 -19.88
C VAL A 412 -21.13 -13.41 -20.11
N ASN A 413 -20.90 -14.25 -21.12
CA ASN A 413 -21.75 -15.40 -21.40
C ASN A 413 -21.72 -16.44 -20.26
N ALA A 414 -20.54 -16.71 -19.69
CA ALA A 414 -20.39 -17.63 -18.57
C ALA A 414 -21.16 -17.15 -17.34
N VAL A 415 -21.02 -15.88 -16.94
CA VAL A 415 -21.74 -15.28 -15.81
C VAL A 415 -23.26 -15.29 -16.01
N GLN A 416 -23.72 -15.20 -17.26
CA GLN A 416 -25.16 -15.26 -17.57
C GLN A 416 -25.75 -16.68 -17.49
N GLN A 417 -24.92 -17.71 -17.65
CA GLN A 417 -25.35 -19.11 -17.68
C GLN A 417 -25.19 -19.79 -16.32
N GLU A 418 -24.17 -19.40 -15.56
CA GLU A 418 -23.76 -20.08 -14.34
C GLU A 418 -23.44 -19.10 -13.21
N ALA A 419 -23.55 -19.56 -11.96
CA ALA A 419 -23.17 -18.79 -10.79
C ALA A 419 -21.70 -19.02 -10.43
N PHE A 420 -21.03 -17.93 -10.05
CA PHE A 420 -19.65 -17.90 -9.57
C PHE A 420 -19.58 -17.18 -8.24
N ASP A 421 -18.55 -17.48 -7.44
CA ASP A 421 -18.27 -16.80 -6.18
C ASP A 421 -17.31 -15.60 -6.39
N LEU A 422 -16.46 -15.65 -7.44
CA LEU A 422 -15.47 -14.62 -7.78
C LEU A 422 -15.13 -14.66 -9.28
N VAL A 423 -14.84 -13.51 -9.88
CA VAL A 423 -14.21 -13.39 -11.20
C VAL A 423 -12.81 -12.79 -11.08
N LEU A 424 -11.81 -13.45 -11.66
CA LEU A 424 -10.49 -12.90 -11.92
C LEU A 424 -10.41 -12.50 -13.40
N MET A 425 -10.31 -11.20 -13.67
CA MET A 425 -10.49 -10.63 -15.01
C MET A 425 -9.21 -9.96 -15.51
N ASP A 426 -8.64 -10.43 -16.62
CA ASP A 426 -7.56 -9.70 -17.29
C ASP A 426 -8.07 -8.38 -17.88
N MET A 427 -7.24 -7.35 -17.78
CA MET A 427 -7.61 -6.00 -18.19
C MET A 427 -7.51 -5.79 -19.69
N GLN A 428 -6.55 -6.44 -20.34
CA GLN A 428 -6.25 -6.24 -21.76
C GLN A 428 -6.55 -7.53 -22.50
N MET A 429 -7.67 -7.55 -23.20
CA MET A 429 -8.10 -8.70 -24.01
C MET A 429 -8.64 -8.19 -25.35
N PRO A 430 -8.46 -8.94 -26.45
CA PRO A 430 -8.95 -8.56 -27.76
C PRO A 430 -10.48 -8.55 -27.83
N GLY A 431 -11.02 -7.61 -28.61
CA GLY A 431 -12.45 -7.49 -28.85
C GLY A 431 -13.21 -6.79 -27.72
N MET A 432 -13.39 -7.47 -26.58
CA MET A 432 -14.02 -6.91 -25.37
C MET A 432 -13.00 -6.94 -24.24
N ASP A 433 -12.57 -5.75 -23.82
CA ASP A 433 -11.60 -5.62 -22.72
C ASP A 433 -12.24 -5.88 -21.35
N GLY A 434 -11.41 -5.99 -20.31
CA GLY A 434 -11.90 -6.29 -18.96
C GLY A 434 -12.85 -5.24 -18.38
N ARG A 435 -12.73 -3.96 -18.79
CA ARG A 435 -13.61 -2.88 -18.31
C ARG A 435 -14.98 -3.00 -18.95
N GLN A 436 -15.02 -3.18 -20.26
CA GLN A 436 -16.24 -3.38 -21.03
C GLN A 436 -16.97 -4.65 -20.57
N ALA A 437 -16.23 -5.73 -20.28
CA ALA A 437 -16.80 -6.95 -19.72
C ALA A 437 -17.43 -6.71 -18.34
N THR A 438 -16.74 -6.00 -17.44
CA THR A 438 -17.29 -5.63 -16.12
C THR A 438 -18.52 -4.76 -16.24
N GLU A 439 -18.50 -3.70 -17.06
CA GLU A 439 -19.66 -2.84 -17.28
C GLU A 439 -20.88 -3.61 -17.82
N ALA A 440 -20.64 -4.56 -18.73
CA ALA A 440 -21.69 -5.44 -19.25
C ALA A 440 -22.26 -6.38 -18.16
N ILE A 441 -21.40 -6.94 -17.30
CA ILE A 441 -21.84 -7.77 -16.16
C ILE A 441 -22.65 -6.93 -15.17
N ARG A 442 -22.18 -5.73 -14.78
CA ARG A 442 -22.90 -4.83 -13.87
C ARG A 442 -24.26 -4.40 -14.41
N THR A 443 -24.35 -4.12 -15.71
CA THR A 443 -25.61 -3.76 -16.37
C THR A 443 -26.59 -4.94 -16.31
N TRP A 444 -26.13 -6.15 -16.62
CA TRP A 444 -26.94 -7.36 -16.54
C TRP A 444 -27.40 -7.68 -15.11
N GLU A 445 -26.52 -7.49 -14.11
CA GLU A 445 -26.86 -7.64 -12.69
C GLU A 445 -27.97 -6.68 -12.27
N ALA A 446 -27.87 -5.41 -12.67
CA ALA A 446 -28.87 -4.38 -12.38
C ALA A 446 -30.21 -4.68 -13.06
N GLU A 447 -30.21 -5.10 -14.34
CA GLU A 447 -31.42 -5.47 -15.07
C GLU A 447 -32.16 -6.67 -14.46
N ARG A 448 -31.42 -7.61 -13.87
CA ARG A 448 -31.99 -8.82 -13.24
C ARG A 448 -32.13 -8.74 -11.72
N ASN A 449 -31.77 -7.59 -11.12
CA ASN A 449 -31.75 -7.38 -9.68
C ASN A 449 -30.96 -8.48 -8.92
N GLN A 450 -29.83 -8.87 -9.50
CA GLN A 450 -28.88 -9.84 -8.92
C GLN A 450 -27.93 -9.14 -7.94
N SER A 451 -27.39 -9.89 -6.99
CA SER A 451 -26.31 -9.39 -6.12
C SER A 451 -25.03 -9.19 -6.94
N SER A 452 -24.27 -8.14 -6.60
CA SER A 452 -22.98 -7.81 -7.22
C SER A 452 -21.98 -8.96 -7.05
N LEU A 453 -21.61 -9.62 -8.14
CA LEU A 453 -20.55 -10.62 -8.20
C LEU A 453 -19.19 -9.94 -8.01
N PRO A 454 -18.33 -10.37 -7.09
CA PRO A 454 -17.00 -9.80 -6.96
C PRO A 454 -16.16 -9.99 -8.23
N ILE A 455 -15.64 -8.90 -8.80
CA ILE A 455 -14.76 -8.89 -9.99
C ILE A 455 -13.43 -8.24 -9.63
N VAL A 456 -12.35 -9.01 -9.72
CA VAL A 456 -10.99 -8.58 -9.38
C VAL A 456 -10.12 -8.53 -10.63
N ALA A 457 -9.54 -7.36 -10.89
CA ALA A 457 -8.70 -7.11 -12.05
C ALA A 457 -7.34 -7.82 -11.94
N LEU A 458 -6.86 -8.43 -13.02
CA LEU A 458 -5.47 -8.86 -13.17
C LEU A 458 -4.73 -7.82 -14.03
N THR A 459 -3.75 -7.12 -13.47
CA THR A 459 -3.04 -6.02 -14.15
C THR A 459 -1.52 -6.23 -14.18
N ALA A 460 -0.86 -5.79 -15.24
CA ALA A 460 0.59 -5.87 -15.40
C ALA A 460 1.37 -4.83 -14.57
N HIS A 461 0.73 -3.74 -14.14
CA HIS A 461 1.32 -2.66 -13.34
C HIS A 461 0.33 -2.17 -12.25
N ALA A 462 0.86 -1.81 -11.07
CA ALA A 462 0.12 -1.15 -10.00
C ALA A 462 0.51 0.32 -9.89
N MET A 463 0.33 1.09 -10.97
CA MET A 463 0.43 2.54 -10.84
C MET A 463 -0.87 3.10 -10.23
N ALA A 464 -0.77 4.12 -9.38
CA ALA A 464 -1.90 4.71 -8.66
C ALA A 464 -3.03 5.23 -9.60
N ASN A 465 -2.69 5.59 -10.84
CA ASN A 465 -3.65 6.05 -11.85
C ASN A 465 -4.46 4.88 -12.47
N GLU A 466 -3.86 3.69 -12.62
CA GLU A 466 -4.59 2.50 -13.08
C GLU A 466 -5.60 2.04 -12.02
N LYS A 467 -5.22 2.05 -10.73
CA LYS A 467 -6.13 1.68 -9.62
C LYS A 467 -7.46 2.44 -9.65
N ARG A 468 -7.43 3.76 -9.90
CA ARG A 468 -8.65 4.59 -9.97
C ARG A 468 -9.51 4.25 -11.18
N SER A 469 -8.89 4.02 -12.33
CA SER A 469 -9.58 3.65 -13.57
C SER A 469 -10.26 2.28 -13.48
N LEU A 470 -9.68 1.35 -12.71
CA LEU A 470 -10.19 -0.01 -12.49
C LEU A 470 -11.45 -0.01 -11.60
N LEU A 471 -11.40 0.71 -10.47
CA LEU A 471 -12.53 0.83 -9.55
C LEU A 471 -13.70 1.60 -10.18
N GLN A 472 -13.43 2.62 -11.01
CA GLN A 472 -14.47 3.37 -11.71
C GLN A 472 -15.21 2.55 -12.78
N SER A 473 -14.61 1.48 -13.32
CA SER A 473 -15.32 0.55 -14.22
C SER A 473 -16.20 -0.47 -13.49
N GLY A 474 -16.35 -0.37 -12.17
CA GLY A 474 -17.20 -1.25 -11.38
C GLY A 474 -16.52 -2.54 -10.91
N MET A 475 -15.18 -2.62 -10.98
CA MET A 475 -14.40 -3.71 -10.39
C MET A 475 -14.19 -3.47 -8.90
N ASP A 476 -14.07 -4.54 -8.13
CA ASP A 476 -14.04 -4.51 -6.67
C ASP A 476 -12.62 -4.47 -6.10
N ASP A 477 -11.64 -5.04 -6.82
CA ASP A 477 -10.23 -5.09 -6.41
C ASP A 477 -9.29 -5.31 -7.60
N TYR A 478 -7.99 -5.38 -7.34
CA TYR A 478 -6.98 -5.74 -8.34
C TYR A 478 -5.83 -6.59 -7.77
N LEU A 479 -5.20 -7.38 -8.64
CA LEU A 479 -3.98 -8.14 -8.41
C LEU A 479 -2.97 -7.83 -9.50
N THR A 480 -1.71 -7.64 -9.11
CA THR A 480 -0.61 -7.42 -10.06
C THR A 480 0.00 -8.74 -10.51
N LYS A 481 0.19 -8.90 -11.82
CA LYS A 481 1.00 -9.98 -12.40
C LYS A 481 2.49 -9.69 -12.11
N PRO A 482 3.29 -10.65 -11.59
CA PRO A 482 3.00 -12.08 -11.45
C PRO A 482 2.15 -12.41 -10.20
N ILE A 483 1.21 -13.34 -10.38
CA ILE A 483 0.23 -13.75 -9.38
C ILE A 483 0.85 -14.85 -8.50
N SER A 484 0.76 -14.69 -7.17
CA SER A 484 1.21 -15.73 -6.22
C SER A 484 0.03 -16.45 -5.54
N GLU A 485 0.26 -17.69 -5.09
CA GLU A 485 -0.73 -18.49 -4.35
C GLU A 485 -1.27 -17.74 -3.12
N ARG A 486 -0.37 -17.06 -2.38
CA ARG A 486 -0.74 -16.28 -1.21
C ARG A 486 -1.68 -15.11 -1.55
N GLN A 487 -1.41 -14.41 -2.65
CA GLN A 487 -2.26 -13.30 -3.10
C GLN A 487 -3.64 -13.81 -3.54
N LEU A 488 -3.69 -14.93 -4.27
CA LEU A 488 -4.96 -15.56 -4.66
C LEU A 488 -5.76 -16.03 -3.44
N ALA A 489 -5.13 -16.72 -2.49
CA ALA A 489 -5.79 -17.17 -1.26
C ALA A 489 -6.39 -16.02 -0.45
N GLN A 490 -5.65 -14.90 -0.33
CA GLN A 490 -6.13 -13.70 0.36
C GLN A 490 -7.31 -13.05 -0.34
N VAL A 491 -7.26 -12.91 -1.67
CA VAL A 491 -8.34 -12.29 -2.46
C VAL A 491 -9.60 -13.14 -2.45
N VAL A 492 -9.47 -14.45 -2.65
CA VAL A 492 -10.61 -15.38 -2.60
C VAL A 492 -11.25 -15.34 -1.20
N LEU A 493 -10.46 -15.44 -0.14
CA LEU A 493 -10.99 -15.37 1.23
C LEU A 493 -11.67 -14.02 1.52
N LYS A 494 -11.07 -12.91 1.09
CA LYS A 494 -11.59 -11.55 1.29
C LYS A 494 -12.96 -11.36 0.64
N TRP A 495 -13.13 -11.82 -0.60
CA TRP A 495 -14.32 -11.50 -1.41
C TRP A 495 -15.40 -12.59 -1.37
N THR A 496 -15.04 -13.84 -1.13
CA THR A 496 -16.00 -14.96 -1.10
C THR A 496 -16.31 -15.45 0.32
N GLY A 497 -15.43 -15.18 1.30
CA GLY A 497 -15.50 -15.79 2.63
C GLY A 497 -15.18 -17.29 2.65
N LEU A 498 -14.87 -17.90 1.49
CA LEU A 498 -14.51 -19.30 1.35
C LEU A 498 -13.00 -19.47 1.49
N ALA A 499 -12.59 -20.41 2.35
CA ALA A 499 -11.19 -20.71 2.56
C ALA A 499 -10.71 -21.67 1.47
N LEU A 500 -9.71 -21.23 0.71
CA LEU A 500 -8.85 -22.12 -0.03
C LEU A 500 -7.98 -22.93 0.94
N ARG A 501 -7.61 -24.16 0.57
CA ARG A 501 -6.70 -24.98 1.38
C ARG A 501 -5.37 -24.24 1.51
N ASN A 502 -4.96 -24.01 2.75
CA ASN A 502 -3.70 -23.35 3.05
C ASN A 502 -2.56 -24.15 2.41
N PRO A 503 -1.72 -23.54 1.56
CA PRO A 503 -0.43 -24.14 1.25
C PRO A 503 0.31 -24.33 2.58
N ALA A 504 1.06 -25.43 2.70
CA ALA A 504 2.01 -25.60 3.79
C ALA A 504 2.89 -24.32 3.89
N PRO A 505 3.35 -23.93 5.09
CA PRO A 505 4.30 -22.83 5.21
C PRO A 505 5.45 -23.11 4.24
N GLU A 506 5.67 -22.20 3.29
CA GLU A 506 6.82 -22.25 2.40
C GLU A 506 8.04 -22.51 3.28
N ARG A 507 8.66 -23.68 3.11
CA ARG A 507 9.98 -23.91 3.69
C ARG A 507 10.86 -22.83 3.08
N GLN A 508 11.38 -21.96 3.94
CA GLN A 508 12.59 -21.21 3.67
C GLN A 508 13.70 -22.24 3.41
N ASN A 509 13.76 -22.79 2.20
CA ASN A 509 14.79 -23.72 1.79
C ASN A 509 15.61 -23.07 0.69
N GLU A 510 16.85 -22.78 1.10
CA GLU A 510 18.11 -22.78 0.36
C GLU A 510 18.16 -22.02 -0.98
N ALA A 511 19.06 -21.03 -1.00
CA ALA A 511 19.48 -20.31 -2.19
C ALA A 511 20.00 -21.27 -3.26
N PRO A 512 19.60 -21.13 -4.54
CA PRO A 512 20.31 -21.75 -5.62
C PRO A 512 21.40 -20.82 -6.21
N GLU A 513 22.46 -21.45 -6.69
CA GLU A 513 23.60 -20.86 -7.40
C GLU A 513 23.14 -20.18 -8.70
N VAL A 514 23.55 -18.93 -8.98
CA VAL A 514 23.19 -18.29 -10.27
C VAL A 514 24.37 -17.65 -11.00
N HIS A 515 24.43 -18.04 -12.27
CA HIS A 515 25.30 -17.63 -13.36
C HIS A 515 25.21 -16.13 -13.75
N VAL A 516 26.23 -15.68 -14.49
CA VAL A 516 26.49 -14.29 -14.90
C VAL A 516 25.76 -13.95 -16.22
N GLY A 517 24.75 -13.07 -16.17
CA GLY A 517 24.08 -12.45 -17.36
C GLY A 517 22.60 -12.85 -17.52
N PRO A 518 21.76 -12.08 -18.25
CA PRO A 518 20.38 -12.49 -18.51
C PRO A 518 20.39 -13.69 -19.46
N LEU A 519 20.22 -14.87 -18.87
CA LEU A 519 20.12 -16.13 -19.58
C LEU A 519 19.00 -16.03 -20.62
N VAL A 520 19.17 -16.72 -21.74
CA VAL A 520 18.07 -16.86 -22.71
C VAL A 520 16.98 -17.73 -22.10
N LEU A 521 17.38 -18.78 -21.37
CA LEU A 521 16.52 -19.69 -20.62
C LEU A 521 17.04 -19.90 -19.19
N ASP A 522 16.19 -19.63 -18.19
CA ASP A 522 16.45 -19.81 -16.75
C ASP A 522 15.42 -20.80 -16.17
N HIS A 523 15.83 -22.07 -16.05
CA HIS A 523 14.95 -23.14 -15.56
C HIS A 523 14.53 -22.95 -14.10
N GLU A 524 15.39 -22.35 -13.26
CA GLU A 524 15.07 -22.10 -11.86
C GLU A 524 14.09 -20.95 -11.71
N GLU A 525 14.24 -19.89 -12.51
CA GLU A 525 13.23 -18.84 -12.59
C GLU A 525 11.89 -19.40 -13.08
N GLY A 526 11.90 -20.24 -14.11
CA GLY A 526 10.69 -20.92 -14.59
C GLY A 526 10.02 -21.76 -13.51
N LEU A 527 10.80 -22.57 -12.78
CA LEU A 527 10.31 -23.40 -11.68
C LEU A 527 9.71 -22.55 -10.55
N ARG A 528 10.37 -21.44 -10.18
CA ARG A 528 9.87 -20.51 -9.15
C ARG A 528 8.57 -19.82 -9.58
N LEU A 529 8.46 -19.40 -10.84
CA LEU A 529 7.25 -18.76 -11.38
C LEU A 529 6.07 -19.75 -11.47
N ALA A 530 6.36 -21.03 -11.67
CA ALA A 530 5.39 -22.12 -11.62
C ALA A 530 5.15 -22.68 -10.19
N ALA A 531 5.46 -21.90 -9.15
CA ALA A 531 5.28 -22.28 -7.74
C ALA A 531 5.98 -23.61 -7.35
N GLY A 532 7.16 -23.88 -7.91
CA GLY A 532 7.94 -25.08 -7.63
C GLY A 532 7.53 -26.33 -8.40
N LYS A 533 6.61 -26.22 -9.37
CA LYS A 533 6.09 -27.36 -10.15
C LYS A 533 6.83 -27.50 -11.48
N ALA A 534 7.64 -28.55 -11.60
CA ALA A 534 8.45 -28.79 -12.79
C ALA A 534 7.60 -29.05 -14.05
N ASP A 535 6.53 -29.83 -13.93
CA ASP A 535 5.65 -30.16 -15.07
C ASP A 535 4.94 -28.91 -15.60
N LEU A 536 4.39 -28.08 -14.69
CA LEU A 536 3.77 -26.81 -15.07
C LEU A 536 4.80 -25.85 -15.70
N ALA A 537 6.01 -25.74 -15.14
CA ALA A 537 7.06 -24.91 -15.73
C ALA A 537 7.41 -25.36 -17.17
N ALA A 538 7.46 -26.67 -17.40
CA ALA A 538 7.72 -27.25 -18.72
C ALA A 538 6.56 -26.98 -19.69
N ASP A 539 5.31 -27.17 -19.26
CA ASP A 539 4.11 -26.89 -20.05
C ASP A 539 4.02 -25.40 -20.45
N MET A 540 4.30 -24.49 -19.50
CA MET A 540 4.32 -23.05 -19.76
C MET A 540 5.39 -22.68 -20.80
N LEU A 541 6.59 -23.24 -20.68
CA LEU A 541 7.66 -23.02 -21.64
C LEU A 541 7.30 -23.60 -23.03
N ALA A 542 6.72 -24.80 -23.07
CA ALA A 542 6.31 -25.44 -24.32
C ALA A 542 5.21 -24.64 -25.04
N MET A 543 4.21 -24.14 -24.31
CA MET A 543 3.16 -23.29 -24.87
C MET A 543 3.71 -21.97 -25.42
N LEU A 544 4.66 -21.34 -24.72
CA LEU A 544 5.34 -20.14 -25.22
C LEU A 544 6.08 -20.47 -26.52
N LEU A 545 6.90 -21.51 -26.54
CA LEU A 545 7.68 -21.91 -27.72
C LEU A 545 6.80 -22.23 -28.93
N ALA A 546 5.65 -22.87 -28.71
CA ALA A 546 4.68 -23.18 -29.76
C ALA A 546 4.02 -21.93 -30.36
N SER A 547 3.93 -20.82 -29.62
CA SER A 547 3.32 -19.57 -30.10
C SER A 547 4.31 -18.66 -30.84
N LEU A 548 5.62 -18.79 -30.60
CA LEU A 548 6.65 -17.84 -31.07
C LEU A 548 6.67 -17.64 -32.59
N ASP A 549 6.61 -18.73 -33.37
CA ASP A 549 6.63 -18.65 -34.84
C ASP A 549 5.44 -17.82 -35.37
N ALA A 550 4.25 -18.06 -34.83
CA ALA A 550 3.03 -17.35 -35.21
C ALA A 550 3.04 -15.89 -34.73
N ASP A 551 3.51 -15.64 -33.50
CA ASP A 551 3.65 -14.29 -32.95
C ASP A 551 4.64 -13.46 -33.75
N ARG A 552 5.78 -14.05 -34.12
CA ARG A 552 6.81 -13.42 -34.93
C ARG A 552 6.31 -13.04 -36.32
N GLU A 553 5.58 -13.93 -36.99
CA GLU A 553 5.01 -13.63 -38.30
C GLU A 553 3.93 -12.53 -38.22
N ALA A 554 3.07 -12.56 -37.19
CA ALA A 554 2.08 -11.52 -36.98
C ALA A 554 2.72 -10.14 -36.71
N ILE A 555 3.81 -10.08 -35.93
CA ILE A 555 4.59 -8.85 -35.71
C ILE A 555 5.17 -8.34 -37.03
N ARG A 556 5.72 -9.23 -37.88
CA ARG A 556 6.27 -8.86 -39.20
C ARG A 556 5.23 -8.29 -40.14
N VAL A 557 4.05 -8.93 -40.22
CA VAL A 557 2.95 -8.47 -41.06
C VAL A 557 2.46 -7.10 -40.58
N ALA A 558 2.21 -6.94 -39.27
CA ALA A 558 1.76 -5.66 -38.70
C ALA A 558 2.80 -4.54 -38.88
N ARG A 559 4.10 -4.87 -38.80
CA ARG A 559 5.20 -3.94 -39.11
C ARG A 559 5.21 -3.53 -40.58
N ALA A 560 5.04 -4.48 -41.50
CA ALA A 560 5.01 -4.20 -42.94
C ALA A 560 3.80 -3.36 -43.35
N SER A 561 2.65 -3.53 -42.70
CA SER A 561 1.44 -2.74 -42.93
C SER A 561 1.39 -1.43 -42.14
N GLN A 562 2.42 -1.12 -41.35
CA GLN A 562 2.46 0.03 -40.43
C GLN A 562 1.26 0.12 -39.48
N ASP A 563 0.69 -1.03 -39.10
CA ASP A 563 -0.43 -1.11 -38.15
C ASP A 563 0.10 -1.12 -36.72
N VAL A 564 0.21 0.08 -36.14
CA VAL A 564 0.73 0.29 -34.78
C VAL A 564 -0.16 -0.37 -33.73
N HIS A 565 -1.48 -0.43 -33.95
CA HIS A 565 -2.40 -1.02 -32.98
C HIS A 565 -2.19 -2.53 -32.92
N ALA A 566 -2.17 -3.20 -34.09
CA ALA A 566 -1.92 -4.63 -34.17
C ALA A 566 -0.53 -5.02 -33.63
N LEU A 567 0.48 -4.16 -33.81
CA LEU A 567 1.81 -4.35 -33.22
C LEU A 567 1.79 -4.31 -31.69
N ILE A 568 1.17 -3.27 -31.10
CA ILE A 568 1.08 -3.13 -29.64
C ILE A 568 0.35 -4.32 -29.04
N GLU A 569 -0.78 -4.71 -29.63
CA GLU A 569 -1.59 -5.83 -29.17
C GLU A 569 -0.79 -7.15 -29.18
N ARG A 570 -0.12 -7.45 -30.30
CA ARG A 570 0.66 -8.68 -30.43
C ARG A 570 1.85 -8.73 -29.47
N ILE A 571 2.56 -7.61 -29.31
CA ILE A 571 3.72 -7.53 -28.43
C ILE A 571 3.31 -7.55 -26.96
N HIS A 572 2.18 -6.93 -26.61
CA HIS A 572 1.63 -7.02 -25.26
C HIS A 572 1.28 -8.46 -24.88
N ARG A 573 0.62 -9.20 -25.78
CA ARG A 573 0.29 -10.61 -25.58
C ARG A 573 1.53 -11.47 -25.37
N LEU A 574 2.55 -11.30 -26.21
CA LEU A 574 3.84 -11.99 -26.09
C LEU A 574 4.55 -11.61 -24.79
N HIS A 575 4.55 -10.34 -24.42
CA HIS A 575 5.11 -9.87 -23.15
C HIS A 575 4.41 -10.54 -21.95
N GLY A 576 3.08 -10.65 -21.98
CA GLY A 576 2.29 -11.37 -20.98
C GLY A 576 2.79 -12.80 -20.77
N ALA A 577 2.96 -13.55 -21.87
CA ALA A 577 3.45 -14.93 -21.83
C ALA A 577 4.83 -15.05 -21.17
N THR A 578 5.74 -14.12 -21.49
CA THR A 578 7.13 -14.15 -20.98
C THR A 578 7.24 -13.89 -19.47
N ARG A 579 6.21 -13.34 -18.82
CA ARG A 579 6.23 -13.03 -17.37
C ARG A 579 6.17 -14.26 -16.47
N TYR A 580 5.75 -15.39 -17.02
CA TYR A 580 5.55 -16.63 -16.27
C TYR A 580 6.49 -17.76 -16.71
N CYS A 581 7.28 -17.53 -17.76
CA CYS A 581 8.34 -18.43 -18.19
C CYS A 581 9.70 -17.85 -17.78
N GLY A 582 10.67 -18.71 -17.48
CA GLY A 582 12.07 -18.32 -17.24
C GLY A 582 12.80 -17.91 -18.51
N VAL A 583 12.36 -16.83 -19.16
CA VAL A 583 12.90 -16.32 -20.43
C VAL A 583 13.29 -14.84 -20.32
N PRO A 584 14.22 -14.48 -19.41
CA PRO A 584 14.41 -13.09 -19.00
C PRO A 584 14.91 -12.18 -20.13
N GLN A 585 15.66 -12.72 -21.10
CA GLN A 585 16.08 -11.96 -22.29
C GLN A 585 14.91 -11.59 -23.20
N LEU A 586 14.00 -12.52 -23.50
CA LEU A 586 12.82 -12.26 -24.33
C LEU A 586 11.84 -11.32 -23.61
N ARG A 587 11.64 -11.52 -22.30
CA ARG A 587 10.79 -10.64 -21.47
C ARG A 587 11.23 -9.18 -21.54
N THR A 588 12.53 -8.94 -21.38
CA THR A 588 13.11 -7.59 -21.43
C THR A 588 12.93 -6.96 -22.82
N ALA A 589 13.13 -7.73 -23.89
CA ALA A 589 12.93 -7.24 -25.26
C ALA A 589 11.47 -6.85 -25.53
N CYS A 590 10.51 -7.67 -25.08
CA CYS A 590 9.08 -7.38 -25.19
C CYS A 590 8.69 -6.10 -24.44
N GLN A 591 9.14 -5.96 -23.19
CA GLN A 591 8.87 -4.76 -22.37
C GLN A 591 9.37 -3.48 -23.04
N ARG A 592 10.59 -3.51 -23.60
CA ARG A 592 11.20 -2.36 -24.29
C ARG A 592 10.43 -2.00 -25.56
N ALA A 593 10.11 -2.98 -26.40
CA ALA A 593 9.37 -2.77 -27.65
C ALA A 593 7.96 -2.21 -27.38
N GLU A 594 7.24 -2.79 -26.41
CA GLU A 594 5.89 -2.34 -26.04
C GLU A 594 5.88 -0.90 -25.52
N THR A 595 6.85 -0.55 -24.66
CA THR A 595 6.95 0.79 -24.08
C THR A 595 7.20 1.85 -25.14
N LEU A 596 8.12 1.58 -26.08
CA LEU A 596 8.47 2.53 -27.15
C LEU A 596 7.34 2.71 -28.16
N LEU A 597 6.61 1.64 -28.49
CA LEU A 597 5.44 1.71 -29.36
C LEU A 597 4.31 2.54 -28.74
N LYS A 598 3.99 2.33 -27.45
CA LYS A 598 2.95 3.09 -26.75
C LYS A 598 3.27 4.59 -26.62
N GLN A 599 4.55 4.95 -26.61
CA GLN A 599 5.02 6.33 -26.45
C GLN A 599 5.31 7.05 -27.77
N ASN A 600 5.16 6.36 -28.92
CA ASN A 600 5.54 6.84 -30.25
C ASN A 600 6.95 7.46 -30.28
N ALA A 601 7.90 6.79 -29.62
CA ALA A 601 9.25 7.29 -29.37
C ALA A 601 10.22 7.01 -30.53
N ALA A 602 11.35 7.72 -30.58
CA ALA A 602 12.46 7.38 -31.45
C ALA A 602 13.05 6.00 -31.08
N HIS A 603 13.61 5.27 -32.05
CA HIS A 603 14.20 3.92 -31.89
C HIS A 603 13.22 2.73 -31.75
N THR A 604 11.94 2.90 -32.10
CA THR A 604 10.97 1.80 -32.16
C THR A 604 11.42 0.67 -33.08
N GLU A 605 11.98 0.99 -34.25
CA GLU A 605 12.48 0.00 -35.21
C GLU A 605 13.63 -0.86 -34.65
N GLU A 606 14.56 -0.24 -33.91
CA GLU A 606 15.68 -0.97 -33.26
C GLU A 606 15.17 -1.93 -32.18
N ALA A 607 14.16 -1.53 -31.41
CA ALA A 607 13.56 -2.37 -30.38
C ALA A 607 12.79 -3.57 -30.98
N LEU A 608 12.14 -3.38 -32.13
CA LEU A 608 11.51 -4.48 -32.88
C LEU A 608 12.55 -5.45 -33.45
N ASP A 609 13.69 -4.96 -33.92
CA ASP A 609 14.80 -5.83 -34.38
C ASP A 609 15.44 -6.61 -33.22
N ASP A 610 15.58 -5.99 -32.05
CA ASP A 610 16.06 -6.67 -30.84
C ASP A 610 15.07 -7.73 -30.35
N LEU A 611 13.77 -7.50 -30.48
CA LEU A 611 12.73 -8.48 -30.19
C LEU A 611 12.79 -9.68 -31.15
N ASP A 612 12.92 -9.47 -32.47
CA ASP A 612 13.05 -10.56 -33.45
C ASP A 612 14.28 -11.42 -33.14
N LYS A 613 15.42 -10.80 -32.77
CA LYS A 613 16.63 -11.52 -32.36
C LYS A 613 16.43 -12.33 -31.09
N ALA A 614 15.71 -11.80 -30.10
CA ALA A 614 15.44 -12.50 -28.85
C ALA A 614 14.56 -13.74 -29.05
N ILE A 615 13.56 -13.65 -29.94
CA ILE A 615 12.72 -14.80 -30.33
C ILE A 615 13.57 -15.91 -30.95
N ILE A 616 14.40 -15.58 -31.95
CA ILE A 616 15.28 -16.56 -32.63
C ILE A 616 16.23 -17.24 -31.63
N ARG A 617 16.81 -16.47 -30.70
CA ARG A 617 17.74 -17.01 -29.70
C ARG A 617 17.04 -18.02 -28.81
N LEU A 618 15.85 -17.70 -28.31
CA LEU A 618 15.08 -18.61 -27.46
C LEU A 618 14.73 -19.90 -28.20
N GLU A 619 14.26 -19.82 -29.44
CA GLU A 619 13.98 -21.00 -30.27
C GLU A 619 15.23 -21.86 -30.49
N SER A 620 16.39 -21.23 -30.71
CA SER A 620 17.65 -21.95 -30.90
C SER A 620 18.13 -22.64 -29.64
N GLU A 621 17.99 -21.99 -28.48
CA GLU A 621 18.45 -22.52 -27.20
C GLU A 621 17.54 -23.66 -26.72
N ALA A 622 16.22 -23.49 -26.84
CA ALA A 622 15.24 -24.53 -26.50
C ALA A 622 15.41 -25.82 -27.33
N ARG A 623 15.88 -25.72 -28.59
CA ARG A 623 16.22 -26.89 -29.42
C ARG A 623 17.53 -27.58 -29.01
N VAL A 624 18.39 -26.91 -28.25
CA VAL A 624 19.67 -27.45 -27.77
C VAL A 624 19.50 -28.07 -26.38
N THR A 625 18.53 -27.61 -25.58
CA THR A 625 18.22 -28.12 -24.24
C THR A 625 17.14 -29.21 -24.20
N ALA A 626 16.32 -29.36 -25.26
CA ALA A 626 15.40 -30.48 -25.47
C ALA A 626 16.13 -31.70 -26.06
#